data_AF-A0A950ZQK2-F1
#
_entry.id   AF-A0A950ZQK2-F1
#
_cell.length_a   1.000
_cell.length_b   1.000
_cell.length_c   1.000
_cell.angle_alpha   90.00
_cell.angle_beta   90.00
_cell.angle_gamma   90.00
#
_symmetry.space_group_name_H-M   'P 1'
#
loop_
_entity.id
_entity.type
_entity.pdbx_description
1 polymer ?
#
loop_
_entity_poly.entity_id
_entity_poly.type
_entity_poly.pdbx_seq_one_letter_code
_entity_poly.pdbx_strand_id
1 'polypeptide(L)'
;LGFLRSAGVGEFEYSRPGEVVRCPWHGWEYDIRTGQSWFDPRRVLVRRYDVSVEPGTQLVAEIGMEGLQKGPYVAETYPVTVEQQYVLVEIGR
;
A
#
# COMPACT_ATOMS: atom_id res chain seq x y z
N LEU A 1 2.61 -5.54 -13.60
CA LEU A 1 3.58 -6.59 -14.04
C LEU A 1 2.81 -7.66 -14.82
N GLY A 2 3.46 -8.33 -15.76
CA GLY A 2 2.92 -9.35 -16.69
C GLY A 2 4.01 -10.36 -17.05
N PHE A 3 3.78 -11.29 -17.98
CA PHE A 3 4.85 -12.18 -18.46
C PHE A 3 5.76 -11.48 -19.45
N LEU A 4 7.07 -11.49 -19.19
CA LEU A 4 8.08 -11.01 -20.12
C LEU A 4 8.34 -12.07 -21.19
N ARG A 5 8.21 -11.69 -22.46
CA ARG A 5 8.54 -12.51 -23.63
C ARG A 5 9.58 -11.79 -24.48
N SER A 6 10.33 -12.57 -25.25
CA SER A 6 11.32 -12.07 -26.19
C SER A 6 11.32 -12.95 -27.43
N ALA A 7 11.23 -12.33 -28.61
CA ALA A 7 11.34 -13.01 -29.90
C ALA A 7 12.78 -12.98 -30.46
N GLY A 8 13.62 -12.11 -29.91
CA GLY A 8 15.00 -11.91 -30.34
C GLY A 8 15.76 -10.98 -29.39
N VAL A 9 17.08 -10.90 -29.56
CA VAL A 9 17.95 -10.05 -28.72
C VAL A 9 17.50 -8.58 -28.84
N GLY A 10 17.20 -7.96 -27.69
CA GLY A 10 16.75 -6.56 -27.62
C GLY A 10 15.24 -6.39 -27.80
N GLU A 11 14.50 -7.44 -28.16
CA GLU A 11 13.05 -7.42 -28.29
C GLU A 11 12.41 -7.98 -27.02
N PHE A 12 11.61 -7.14 -26.35
CA PHE A 12 10.95 -7.49 -25.11
C PHE A 12 9.51 -7.01 -25.14
N GLU A 13 8.58 -7.92 -24.84
CA GLU A 13 7.16 -7.61 -24.76
C GLU A 13 6.60 -8.16 -23.46
N TYR A 14 5.74 -7.38 -22.79
CA TYR A 14 4.95 -7.86 -21.68
C TYR A 14 3.59 -8.34 -22.18
N SER A 15 3.30 -9.62 -21.99
CA SER A 15 1.96 -10.16 -22.16
C SER A 15 1.18 -10.15 -20.85
N ARG A 16 -0.15 -10.02 -20.94
CA ARG A 16 -1.08 -9.97 -19.77
C ARG A 16 -0.66 -8.92 -18.72
N PRO A 17 -0.51 -7.64 -19.13
CA PRO A 17 -0.06 -6.59 -18.21
C PRO A 17 -1.05 -6.40 -17.07
N GLY A 18 -0.54 -6.43 -15.83
CA GLY A 18 -1.35 -6.22 -14.63
C GLY A 18 -2.01 -7.49 -14.09
N GLU A 19 -1.83 -8.64 -14.73
CA GLU A 19 -2.44 -9.91 -14.29
C GLU A 19 -1.48 -10.83 -13.55
N VAL A 20 -0.17 -10.58 -13.65
CA VAL A 20 0.86 -11.46 -13.08
C VAL A 20 1.83 -10.68 -12.21
N VAL A 21 2.09 -11.18 -10.99
CA VAL A 21 3.18 -10.68 -10.14
C VAL A 21 4.32 -11.69 -10.11
N ARG A 22 5.54 -11.17 -9.97
CA ARG A 22 6.74 -11.98 -9.81
C ARG A 22 7.32 -11.79 -8.42
N CYS A 23 7.60 -12.89 -7.73
CA CYS A 23 8.30 -12.86 -6.45
C CYS A 23 9.75 -12.36 -6.65
N PRO A 24 10.20 -11.33 -5.91
CA PRO A 24 11.53 -10.76 -6.10
C PRO A 24 12.68 -11.69 -5.68
N TRP A 25 12.42 -12.68 -4.82
CA TRP A 25 13.45 -13.61 -4.36
C TRP A 25 13.73 -14.73 -5.35
N HIS A 26 12.69 -15.44 -5.80
CA HIS A 26 12.85 -16.68 -6.55
C HIS A 26 12.34 -16.58 -7.99
N GLY A 27 11.79 -15.43 -8.37
CA GLY A 27 11.31 -15.20 -9.73
C GLY A 27 10.01 -15.93 -10.10
N TRP A 28 9.36 -16.62 -9.17
CA TRP A 28 8.10 -17.32 -9.44
C TRP A 28 6.96 -16.36 -9.72
N GLU A 29 6.12 -16.75 -10.68
CA GLU A 29 5.06 -15.93 -11.23
C GLU A 29 3.71 -16.44 -10.77
N TYR A 30 2.81 -15.50 -10.44
CA TYR A 30 1.49 -15.80 -9.90
C TYR A 30 0.41 -14.99 -10.58
N ASP A 31 -0.71 -15.64 -10.89
CA ASP A 31 -1.91 -14.95 -11.35
C ASP A 31 -2.56 -14.17 -10.19
N ILE A 32 -2.73 -12.86 -10.37
CA ILE A 32 -3.25 -11.97 -9.32
C ILE A 32 -4.68 -12.34 -8.91
N ARG A 33 -5.49 -12.85 -9.85
CA ARG A 33 -6.91 -13.11 -9.60
C ARG A 33 -7.12 -14.40 -8.82
N THR A 34 -6.31 -15.42 -9.11
CA THR A 34 -6.52 -16.77 -8.59
C THR A 34 -5.48 -17.20 -7.54
N GLY A 35 -4.32 -16.55 -7.52
CA GLY A 35 -3.19 -16.95 -6.68
C GLY A 35 -2.44 -18.19 -7.18
N GLN A 36 -2.76 -18.67 -8.39
CA GLN A 36 -2.09 -19.81 -9.02
C GLN A 36 -0.62 -19.46 -9.35
N SER A 37 0.32 -20.36 -9.02
CA SER A 37 1.68 -20.28 -9.53
C SER A 37 1.83 -20.89 -10.92
N TRP A 38 2.71 -20.32 -11.73
CA TRP A 38 3.14 -20.88 -13.01
C TRP A 38 4.36 -21.80 -12.92
N PHE A 39 5.04 -21.83 -11.76
CA PHE A 39 6.15 -22.75 -11.49
C PHE A 39 5.64 -24.14 -11.09
N ASP A 40 4.76 -24.21 -10.08
CA ASP A 40 4.04 -25.44 -9.69
C ASP A 40 2.60 -25.09 -9.30
N PRO A 41 1.63 -25.19 -10.22
CA PRO A 41 0.25 -24.77 -9.98
C PRO A 41 -0.50 -25.64 -8.97
N ARG A 42 0.06 -26.78 -8.53
CA ARG A 42 -0.59 -27.69 -7.58
C ARG A 42 -0.05 -27.57 -6.16
N ARG A 43 1.21 -27.19 -5.99
CA ARG A 43 1.90 -27.21 -4.69
C ARG A 43 2.34 -25.83 -4.21
N VAL A 44 2.51 -24.88 -5.14
CA VAL A 44 2.96 -23.53 -4.84
C VAL A 44 1.83 -22.59 -5.20
N LEU A 45 1.13 -22.08 -4.19
CA LEU A 45 -0.01 -21.19 -4.35
C LEU A 45 0.17 -20.01 -3.39
N VAL A 46 -0.36 -18.85 -3.78
CA VAL A 46 -0.52 -17.71 -2.87
C VAL A 46 -1.98 -17.56 -2.47
N ARG A 47 -2.20 -17.06 -1.26
CA ARG A 47 -3.55 -16.82 -0.75
C ARG A 47 -4.22 -15.71 -1.56
N ARG A 48 -5.44 -15.97 -2.02
CA ARG A 48 -6.36 -14.98 -2.57
C ARG A 48 -7.18 -14.36 -1.44
N TYR A 49 -7.46 -13.07 -1.58
CA TYR A 49 -8.42 -12.35 -0.75
C TYR A 49 -9.54 -11.82 -1.65
N ASP A 50 -10.77 -11.94 -1.16
CA ASP A 50 -11.90 -11.28 -1.80
C ASP A 50 -11.82 -9.78 -1.49
N VAL A 51 -11.99 -8.97 -2.54
CA VAL A 51 -11.92 -7.51 -2.45
C VAL A 51 -13.09 -6.91 -3.20
N SER A 52 -13.72 -5.90 -2.63
CA SER A 52 -14.72 -5.05 -3.29
C SER A 52 -14.20 -3.61 -3.36
N VAL A 53 -14.74 -2.83 -4.29
CA VAL A 53 -14.50 -1.39 -4.36
C VAL A 53 -15.74 -0.69 -3.83
N GLU A 54 -15.60 -0.03 -2.70
CA GLU A 54 -16.66 0.79 -2.11
C GLU A 54 -16.38 2.28 -2.41
N PRO A 55 -17.42 3.12 -2.54
CA PRO A 55 -17.26 4.57 -2.59
C PRO A 55 -16.47 5.08 -1.38
N GLY A 56 -15.47 5.93 -1.61
CA GLY A 56 -14.64 6.49 -0.54
C GLY A 56 -15.44 7.19 0.56
N THR A 57 -16.64 7.70 0.24
CA THR A 57 -17.57 8.29 1.22
C THR A 57 -18.07 7.31 2.28
N GLN A 58 -18.13 6.00 2.01
CA GLN A 58 -18.45 4.97 3.01
C GLN A 58 -17.22 4.59 3.86
N LEU A 59 -16.02 4.62 3.27
CA LEU A 59 -14.76 4.44 4.03
C LEU A 59 -14.49 5.61 4.99
N VAL A 60 -14.83 6.84 4.59
CA VAL A 60 -14.66 8.05 5.44
C VAL A 60 -15.60 8.06 6.66
N ALA A 61 -16.70 7.30 6.63
CA ALA A 61 -17.57 7.16 7.80
C ALA A 61 -16.96 6.27 8.89
N GLU A 62 -16.15 5.28 8.52
CA GLU A 62 -15.46 4.35 9.45
C GLU A 62 -14.05 4.83 9.81
N ILE A 63 -13.42 5.58 8.92
CA ILE A 63 -12.07 6.11 9.05
C ILE A 63 -12.22 7.63 9.02
N GLY A 64 -12.13 8.28 10.18
CA GLY A 64 -12.33 9.71 10.34
C GLY A 64 -11.43 10.56 9.43
N MET A 65 -11.71 11.88 9.41
CA MET A 65 -11.01 12.86 8.56
C MET A 65 -9.51 12.56 8.47
N GLU A 66 -9.03 12.32 7.24
CA GLU A 66 -7.64 11.96 6.88
C GLU A 66 -7.24 10.48 7.02
N GLY A 67 -8.17 9.52 7.05
CA GLY A 67 -7.81 8.10 7.10
C GLY A 67 -7.32 7.67 8.50
N LEU A 68 -7.67 8.45 9.52
CA LEU A 68 -7.42 8.14 10.92
C LEU A 68 -8.66 7.49 11.54
N GLN A 69 -8.54 6.22 11.93
CA GLN A 69 -9.59 5.54 12.70
C GLN A 69 -9.54 6.03 14.16
N LYS A 70 -10.66 6.57 14.66
CA LYS A 70 -10.74 7.03 16.05
C LYS A 70 -10.73 5.82 17.00
N GLY A 71 -9.63 5.63 17.74
CA GLY A 71 -9.52 4.59 18.77
C GLY A 71 -10.45 4.86 19.98
N PRO A 72 -10.67 3.86 20.85
CA PRO A 72 -11.59 3.98 21.99
C PRO A 72 -11.06 4.84 23.14
N TYR A 73 -9.79 5.24 23.09
CA TYR A 73 -9.14 5.97 24.16
C TYR A 73 -9.30 7.48 23.96
N VAL A 74 -9.92 8.14 24.93
CA VAL A 74 -10.02 9.59 25.00
C VAL A 74 -8.99 10.06 26.02
N ALA A 75 -8.02 10.86 25.57
CA ALA A 75 -7.08 11.49 26.50
C ALA A 75 -7.79 12.58 27.29
N GLU A 76 -7.45 12.68 28.58
CA GLU A 76 -7.87 13.81 29.41
C GLU A 76 -7.22 15.09 28.89
N THR A 77 -8.02 16.15 28.72
CA THR A 77 -7.55 17.45 28.23
C THR A 77 -7.55 18.47 29.35
N TYR A 78 -6.59 19.38 29.28
CA TYR A 78 -6.44 20.49 30.20
C TYR A 78 -6.46 21.79 29.40
N PRO A 79 -7.14 22.85 29.88
CA PRO A 79 -7.08 24.15 29.22
C PRO A 79 -5.64 24.65 29.24
N VAL A 80 -5.12 25.06 28.08
CA VAL A 80 -3.78 25.62 27.93
C VAL A 80 -3.88 26.98 27.27
N THR A 81 -3.29 27.99 27.91
CA THR A 81 -3.17 29.35 27.35
C THR A 81 -1.69 29.58 27.03
N VAL A 82 -1.38 29.97 25.79
CA VAL A 82 -0.02 30.35 25.39
C VAL A 82 0.06 31.86 25.48
N GLU A 83 0.75 32.39 26.50
CA GLU A 83 0.69 33.82 26.76
C GLU A 83 1.79 34.63 26.06
N GLN A 84 2.92 34.05 25.62
CA GLN A 84 4.01 34.85 25.05
C GLN A 84 4.89 34.08 24.06
N GLN A 85 4.90 34.50 22.78
CA GLN A 85 5.87 34.06 21.77
C GLN A 85 7.02 35.07 21.68
N TYR A 86 8.10 34.88 22.44
CA TYR A 86 9.32 35.67 22.25
C TYR A 86 10.53 34.76 22.07
N VAL A 87 11.32 35.08 21.04
CA VAL A 87 12.71 34.62 20.91
C VAL A 87 13.56 35.85 21.18
N LEU A 88 14.27 35.85 22.31
CA LEU A 88 15.24 36.88 22.64
C LEU A 88 16.62 36.41 22.16
N VAL A 89 17.26 37.20 21.32
CA VAL A 89 18.66 36.99 20.92
C VAL A 89 19.46 38.21 21.37
N GLU A 90 20.26 38.04 22.42
CA GLU A 90 21.29 39.01 22.79
C GLU A 90 22.60 38.61 22.11
N ILE A 91 23.15 39.50 21.30
CA ILE A 91 24.49 39.35 20.73
C ILE A 91 25.37 40.41 21.43
N GLY A 92 26.25 39.93 22.31
CA GLY A 92 27.23 40.77 23.00
C GLY A 92 28.18 41.47 22.02
N ARG A 93 28.61 42.66 22.44
CA ARG A 93 29.31 43.72 21.69
C ARG A 93 30.49 43.30 20.83
#